data_AF-A0A7C1HID4-F1
#
_entry.id   AF-A0A7C1HID4-F1
#
_cell.length_a   1.000
_cell.length_b   1.000
_cell.length_c   1.000
_cell.angle_alpha   90.00
_cell.angle_beta   90.00
_cell.angle_gamma   90.00
#
_symmetry.space_group_name_H-M   'P 1'
#
loop_
_entity.id
_entity.type
_entity.pdbx_description
1 polymer ?
#
loop_
_entity_poly.entity_id
_entity_poly.type
_entity_poly.pdbx_seq_one_letter_code
_entity_poly.pdbx_strand_id
1 'polypeptide(L)'
;QNLSWLQKILHQFQDYSPVVEVRHESWNNEQFYRFLTDHQGGFANIDQPVIGKSLPLLRQVTTEVSYLRLHGRNYDNWFASDATTASRYDYLYNEDELNSIKHKIEDLMENSSKTFIIFNNHYRGQAAANALQMLFLLSGKKPMAPENLPVYYPQLKAIVNFKAQQNSQSDLF
;
A
#
# COMPACT_ATOMS: atom_id res chain seq x y z
N GLN A 1 -17.80 4.96 -22.04
CA GLN A 1 -16.51 4.72 -22.74
C GLN A 1 -15.50 4.02 -21.83
N ASN A 2 -15.13 4.60 -20.68
CA ASN A 2 -14.11 4.04 -19.77
C ASN A 2 -14.41 2.62 -19.26
N LEU A 3 -15.65 2.32 -18.84
CA LEU A 3 -16.03 0.97 -18.37
C LEU A 3 -15.86 -0.10 -19.46
N SER A 4 -16.27 0.21 -20.69
CA SER A 4 -16.12 -0.73 -21.82
C SER A 4 -14.65 -1.01 -22.13
N TRP A 5 -13.77 -0.01 -21.97
CA TRP A 5 -12.34 -0.22 -22.13
C TRP A 5 -11.75 -1.05 -21.00
N LEU A 6 -12.12 -0.75 -19.74
CA LEU A 6 -11.70 -1.51 -18.58
C LEU A 6 -12.15 -2.97 -18.66
N GLN A 7 -13.37 -3.23 -19.12
CA GLN A 7 -13.89 -4.58 -19.34
C GLN A 7 -12.97 -5.39 -20.27
N LYS A 8 -12.51 -4.80 -21.37
CA LYS A 8 -11.59 -5.47 -22.31
C LYS A 8 -10.25 -5.80 -21.65
N ILE A 9 -9.73 -4.90 -20.81
CA ILE A 9 -8.49 -5.13 -20.08
C ILE A 9 -8.67 -6.27 -19.06
N LEU A 10 -9.73 -6.23 -18.24
CA LEU A 10 -10.01 -7.27 -17.26
C LEU A 10 -10.17 -8.64 -17.94
N HIS A 11 -10.89 -8.70 -19.05
CA HIS A 11 -11.03 -9.92 -19.83
C HIS A 11 -9.69 -10.44 -20.39
N GLN A 12 -8.82 -9.55 -20.88
CA GLN A 12 -7.50 -9.94 -21.38
C GLN A 12 -6.60 -10.55 -20.30
N PHE A 13 -6.82 -10.18 -19.03
CA PHE A 13 -6.06 -10.66 -17.87
C PHE A 13 -6.86 -11.61 -16.96
N GLN A 14 -7.93 -12.22 -17.48
CA GLN A 14 -8.84 -13.08 -16.70
C GLN A 14 -8.17 -14.31 -16.07
N ASP A 15 -7.04 -14.77 -16.62
CA ASP A 15 -6.26 -15.89 -16.06
C ASP A 15 -5.44 -15.47 -14.82
N TYR A 16 -5.45 -14.18 -14.46
CA TYR A 16 -4.79 -13.59 -13.30
C TYR A 16 -5.84 -12.96 -12.36
N SER A 17 -5.38 -12.37 -11.25
CA SER A 17 -6.22 -11.57 -10.35
C SER A 17 -5.92 -10.07 -10.53
N PRO A 18 -6.40 -9.42 -11.61
CA PRO A 18 -6.10 -8.02 -11.86
C PRO A 18 -6.71 -7.13 -10.79
N VAL A 19 -5.98 -6.09 -10.38
CA VAL A 19 -6.44 -5.08 -9.43
C VAL A 19 -6.46 -3.72 -10.11
N VAL A 20 -7.55 -3.00 -9.96
CA VAL A 20 -7.80 -1.70 -10.58
C VAL A 20 -7.63 -0.58 -9.55
N GLU A 21 -6.68 0.31 -9.83
CA GLU A 21 -6.46 1.53 -9.06
C GLU A 21 -7.07 2.73 -9.79
N VAL A 22 -8.04 3.38 -9.14
CA VAL A 22 -8.67 4.62 -9.60
C VAL A 22 -8.39 5.70 -8.55
N ARG A 23 -8.34 6.97 -8.98
CA ARG A 23 -7.99 8.09 -8.08
C ARG A 23 -9.04 9.19 -7.98
N HIS A 24 -10.08 9.12 -8.81
CA HIS A 24 -11.13 10.13 -8.89
C HIS A 24 -12.41 9.65 -8.22
N GLU A 25 -13.05 10.50 -7.41
CA GLU A 25 -14.23 10.17 -6.59
C GLU A 25 -15.42 9.64 -7.38
N SER A 26 -15.52 9.98 -8.67
CA SER A 26 -16.61 9.50 -9.54
C SER A 26 -16.67 7.98 -9.64
N TRP A 27 -15.59 7.27 -9.31
CA TRP A 27 -15.53 5.82 -9.27
C TRP A 27 -15.99 5.23 -7.93
N ASN A 28 -16.16 6.03 -6.88
CA ASN A 28 -16.65 5.57 -5.58
C ASN A 28 -18.18 5.45 -5.58
N ASN A 29 -18.68 4.42 -6.25
CA ASN A 29 -20.10 4.11 -6.27
C ASN A 29 -20.33 2.61 -6.44
N GLU A 30 -21.49 2.16 -5.97
CA GLU A 30 -21.92 0.75 -6.01
C GLU A 30 -21.92 0.14 -7.41
N GLN A 31 -22.24 0.91 -8.44
CA GLN A 31 -22.27 0.41 -9.81
C GLN A 31 -20.86 0.01 -10.27
N PHE A 32 -19.83 0.78 -9.92
CA PHE A 32 -18.46 0.45 -10.25
C PHE A 32 -17.95 -0.76 -9.48
N TYR A 33 -18.26 -0.88 -8.18
CA TYR A 33 -17.85 -2.03 -7.38
C TYR A 33 -18.47 -3.33 -7.89
N ARG A 34 -19.78 -3.31 -8.22
CA ARG A 34 -20.45 -4.45 -8.85
C ARG A 34 -19.84 -4.79 -10.21
N PHE A 35 -19.55 -3.79 -11.03
CA PHE A 35 -18.86 -4.01 -12.31
C PHE A 35 -17.52 -4.73 -12.12
N LEU A 36 -16.73 -4.34 -11.12
CA LEU A 36 -15.47 -5.01 -10.80
C LEU A 36 -15.71 -6.46 -10.34
N THR A 37 -16.67 -6.70 -9.44
CA THR A 37 -17.04 -8.05 -8.99
C THR A 37 -17.47 -8.95 -10.15
N ASP A 38 -18.34 -8.45 -11.04
CA ASP A 38 -18.86 -9.21 -12.19
C ASP A 38 -17.77 -9.61 -13.19
N HIS A 39 -16.65 -8.87 -13.20
CA HIS A 39 -15.52 -9.08 -14.11
C HIS A 39 -14.25 -9.57 -13.39
N GLN A 40 -14.38 -10.08 -12.16
CA GLN A 40 -13.28 -10.59 -11.34
C GLN A 40 -12.10 -9.61 -11.16
N GLY A 41 -12.39 -8.31 -11.19
CA GLY A 41 -11.42 -7.25 -10.95
C GLY A 41 -11.35 -6.86 -9.47
N GLY A 42 -10.17 -6.91 -8.87
CA GLY A 42 -9.94 -6.39 -7.52
C GLY A 42 -9.96 -4.86 -7.49
N PHE A 43 -10.39 -4.26 -6.39
CA PHE A 43 -10.30 -2.83 -6.16
C PHE A 43 -9.04 -2.49 -5.33
N ALA A 44 -8.22 -1.57 -5.81
CA ALA A 44 -7.12 -1.04 -5.02
C ALA A 44 -7.62 0.05 -4.07
N ASN A 45 -7.64 -0.26 -2.78
CA ASN A 45 -7.81 0.74 -1.74
C ASN A 45 -6.50 1.56 -1.66
N ILE A 46 -6.59 2.88 -1.70
CA ILE A 46 -5.41 3.75 -1.72
C ILE A 46 -5.40 4.76 -0.59
N ASP A 47 -4.25 5.00 0.01
CA ASP A 47 -4.01 6.14 0.88
C ASP A 47 -3.13 7.16 0.17
N GLN A 48 -3.62 8.40 0.11
CA GLN A 48 -3.01 9.53 -0.57
C GLN A 48 -3.53 10.84 0.07
N PRO A 49 -2.94 12.01 -0.22
CA PRO A 49 -3.56 13.28 0.10
C PRO A 49 -4.97 13.38 -0.50
N VAL A 50 -5.95 13.67 0.36
CA VAL A 50 -7.33 13.90 -0.06
C VAL A 50 -7.49 15.38 -0.40
N ILE A 51 -7.36 15.71 -1.69
CA ILE A 51 -7.48 17.07 -2.21
C ILE A 51 -8.49 17.05 -3.37
N GLY A 52 -9.45 17.98 -3.35
CA GLY A 52 -10.49 18.08 -4.37
C GLY A 52 -11.30 16.78 -4.49
N LYS A 53 -11.32 16.18 -5.68
CA LYS A 53 -12.09 14.98 -6.03
C LYS A 53 -11.30 13.68 -5.85
N SER A 54 -10.32 13.67 -4.97
CA SER A 54 -9.50 12.50 -4.68
C SER A 54 -10.27 11.50 -3.83
N LEU A 55 -10.03 10.21 -4.07
CA LEU A 55 -10.60 9.16 -3.23
C LEU A 55 -9.95 9.15 -1.84
N PRO A 56 -10.74 9.07 -0.76
CA PRO A 56 -10.20 8.76 0.55
C PRO A 56 -9.77 7.29 0.60
N LEU A 57 -9.03 6.92 1.65
CA LEU A 57 -8.76 5.51 1.92
C LEU A 57 -10.06 4.76 2.27
N LEU A 58 -10.45 3.83 1.40
CA LEU A 58 -11.63 2.98 1.51
C LEU A 58 -11.27 1.58 2.06
N ARG A 59 -12.28 0.71 2.14
CA ARG A 59 -12.21 -0.70 2.57
C ARG A 59 -13.06 -1.62 1.68
N GLN A 60 -12.97 -1.39 0.37
CA GLN A 60 -13.78 -2.10 -0.61
C GLN A 60 -13.12 -3.42 -0.98
N VAL A 61 -13.94 -4.47 -1.04
CA VAL A 61 -13.53 -5.83 -1.43
C VAL A 61 -14.44 -6.29 -2.56
N THR A 62 -13.88 -6.45 -3.76
CA THR A 62 -14.63 -6.85 -4.96
C THR A 62 -14.28 -8.26 -5.44
N THR A 63 -13.26 -8.88 -4.83
CA THR A 63 -12.79 -10.24 -5.11
C THR A 63 -12.26 -10.88 -3.83
N GLU A 64 -11.84 -12.14 -3.87
CA GLU A 64 -11.16 -12.80 -2.75
C GLU A 64 -9.78 -12.21 -2.40
N VAL A 65 -9.27 -11.32 -3.26
CA VAL A 65 -8.03 -10.57 -3.04
C VAL A 65 -8.36 -9.12 -2.68
N SER A 66 -7.98 -8.73 -1.47
CA SER A 66 -7.92 -7.32 -1.07
C SER A 66 -6.55 -6.73 -1.40
N TYR A 67 -6.55 -5.49 -1.87
CA TYR A 67 -5.33 -4.77 -2.19
C TYR A 67 -5.38 -3.36 -1.59
N LEU A 68 -4.30 -2.99 -0.90
CA LEU A 68 -4.10 -1.70 -0.27
C LEU A 68 -2.76 -1.11 -0.71
N ARG A 69 -2.75 0.14 -1.16
CA ARG A 69 -1.54 0.86 -1.55
C ARG A 69 -1.42 2.21 -0.85
N LEU A 70 -0.35 2.38 -0.08
CA LEU A 70 -0.13 3.49 0.83
C LEU A 70 0.92 4.43 0.24
N HIS A 71 0.51 5.56 -0.33
CA HIS A 71 1.43 6.46 -1.04
C HIS A 71 2.10 7.51 -0.16
N GLY A 72 1.64 7.68 1.08
CA GLY A 72 1.96 8.83 1.91
C GLY A 72 0.96 9.96 1.75
N ARG A 73 1.00 10.94 2.67
CA ARG A 73 0.10 12.10 2.69
C ARG A 73 0.87 13.42 2.59
N ASN A 74 1.85 13.48 1.69
CA ASN A 74 2.60 14.72 1.45
C ASN A 74 1.72 15.73 0.68
N TYR A 75 0.93 16.51 1.41
CA TYR A 75 0.01 17.50 0.85
C TYR A 75 0.73 18.61 0.07
N ASP A 76 1.90 19.05 0.55
CA ASP A 76 2.62 20.20 0.01
C ASP A 76 3.15 19.96 -1.41
N ASN A 77 3.60 18.73 -1.71
CA ASN A 77 4.24 18.40 -2.99
C ASN A 77 3.37 17.57 -3.96
N TRP A 78 2.14 17.22 -3.58
CA TRP A 78 1.34 16.26 -4.36
C TRP A 78 0.92 16.78 -5.75
N PHE A 79 0.61 18.08 -5.84
CA PHE A 79 0.21 18.78 -7.08
C PHE A 79 1.16 19.92 -7.49
N ALA A 80 2.22 20.15 -6.73
CA ALA A 80 3.21 21.17 -7.04
C ALA A 80 3.86 20.87 -8.41
N SER A 81 3.85 21.87 -9.29
CA SER A 81 4.35 21.76 -10.68
C SER A 81 5.89 21.71 -10.74
N ASP A 82 6.55 22.14 -9.69
CA ASP A 82 8.00 22.17 -9.45
C ASP A 82 8.49 21.02 -8.55
N ALA A 83 7.59 20.22 -7.98
CA ALA A 83 7.94 19.04 -7.21
C ALA A 83 8.45 17.90 -8.11
N THR A 84 9.62 17.37 -7.79
CA THR A 84 10.10 16.12 -8.40
C THR A 84 9.13 14.98 -8.12
N THR A 85 8.99 14.00 -9.02
CA THR A 85 8.14 12.82 -8.79
C THR A 85 8.46 12.10 -7.47
N ALA A 86 9.72 12.18 -7.01
CA ALA A 86 10.18 11.59 -5.76
C ALA A 86 9.63 12.30 -4.50
N SER A 87 9.46 13.63 -4.51
CA SER A 87 9.01 14.37 -3.33
C SER A 87 7.54 14.12 -2.99
N ARG A 88 6.73 13.62 -3.93
CA ARG A 88 5.36 13.16 -3.67
C ARG A 88 5.29 11.98 -2.71
N TYR A 89 6.33 11.14 -2.71
CA TYR A 89 6.41 9.92 -1.92
C TYR A 89 7.33 10.05 -0.70
N ASP A 90 7.83 11.25 -0.41
CA ASP A 90 8.56 11.59 0.82
C ASP A 90 7.55 11.81 1.94
N TYR A 91 7.20 10.71 2.62
CA TYR A 91 6.28 10.71 3.74
C TYR A 91 6.56 9.51 4.64
N LEU A 92 6.78 9.76 5.93
CA LEU A 92 6.86 8.71 6.93
C LEU A 92 5.56 8.73 7.75
N TYR A 93 4.74 7.68 7.62
CA TYR A 93 3.53 7.56 8.42
C TYR A 93 3.88 7.53 9.91
N ASN A 94 3.13 8.28 10.71
CA ASN A 94 3.26 8.26 12.16
C ASN A 94 2.47 7.10 12.78
N GLU A 95 2.63 6.90 14.09
CA GLU A 95 2.01 5.77 14.81
C GLU A 95 0.47 5.82 14.79
N ASP A 96 -0.13 7.00 15.00
CA ASP A 96 -1.59 7.16 14.99
C ASP A 96 -2.18 6.85 13.61
N GLU A 97 -1.50 7.30 12.55
CA GLU A 97 -1.90 7.01 11.17
C GLU A 97 -1.79 5.52 10.86
N LEU A 98 -0.69 4.87 11.26
CA LEU A 98 -0.51 3.43 11.08
C LEU A 98 -1.56 2.63 11.85
N ASN A 99 -1.93 3.04 13.07
CA ASN A 99 -3.02 2.39 13.82
C ASN A 99 -4.39 2.59 13.14
N SER A 100 -4.67 3.79 12.61
CA SER A 100 -5.89 4.02 11.84
C SER A 100 -5.95 3.17 10.56
N ILE A 101 -4.83 3.03 9.86
CA ILE A 101 -4.70 2.20 8.66
C ILE A 101 -4.81 0.72 9.03
N LYS A 102 -4.23 0.28 10.15
CA LYS A 102 -4.31 -1.10 10.67
C LYS A 102 -5.76 -1.55 10.80
N HIS A 103 -6.64 -0.74 11.38
CA HIS A 103 -8.06 -1.10 11.50
C HIS A 103 -8.73 -1.35 10.14
N LYS A 104 -8.39 -0.55 9.12
CA LYS A 104 -8.90 -0.78 7.76
C LYS A 104 -8.30 -2.01 7.11
N ILE A 105 -7.05 -2.34 7.41
CA ILE A 105 -6.42 -3.58 6.97
C ILE A 105 -7.11 -4.78 7.60
N GLU A 106 -7.43 -4.72 8.89
CA GLU A 106 -8.18 -5.77 9.60
C GLU A 106 -9.56 -5.98 8.96
N ASP A 107 -10.30 -4.90 8.68
CA ASP A 107 -11.57 -4.97 7.92
C ASP A 107 -11.39 -5.70 6.57
N LEU A 108 -10.33 -5.39 5.82
CA LEU A 108 -10.04 -6.03 4.53
C LEU A 108 -9.66 -7.52 4.69
N MET A 109 -8.91 -7.86 5.73
CA MET A 109 -8.49 -9.23 6.02
C MET A 109 -9.66 -10.12 6.45
N GLU A 110 -10.66 -9.57 7.16
CA GLU A 110 -11.88 -10.30 7.54
C GLU A 110 -12.76 -10.65 6.33
N ASN A 111 -12.71 -9.82 5.28
CA ASN A 111 -13.59 -9.93 4.13
C ASN A 111 -12.90 -10.51 2.88
N SER A 112 -11.64 -10.96 2.98
CA SER A 112 -10.90 -11.51 1.84
C SER A 112 -9.98 -12.67 2.23
N SER A 113 -9.77 -13.59 1.29
CA SER A 113 -8.90 -14.76 1.49
C SER A 113 -7.42 -14.35 1.53
N LYS A 114 -7.04 -13.29 0.79
CA LYS A 114 -5.67 -12.77 0.75
C LYS A 114 -5.69 -11.24 0.70
N THR A 115 -4.88 -10.60 1.52
CA THR A 115 -4.71 -9.14 1.53
C THR A 115 -3.27 -8.77 1.19
N PHE A 116 -3.08 -7.92 0.17
CA PHE A 116 -1.79 -7.34 -0.19
C PHE A 116 -1.71 -5.89 0.28
N ILE A 117 -0.66 -5.56 1.05
CA ILE A 117 -0.43 -4.20 1.59
C ILE A 117 0.88 -3.69 1.02
N ILE A 118 0.81 -2.66 0.18
CA ILE A 118 1.95 -2.10 -0.55
C ILE A 118 2.23 -0.68 -0.05
N PHE A 119 3.35 -0.50 0.65
CA PHE A 119 3.87 0.82 0.98
C PHE A 119 4.62 1.39 -0.23
N ASN A 120 4.16 2.55 -0.72
CA ASN A 120 4.68 3.22 -1.92
C ASN A 120 5.29 4.60 -1.60
N ASN A 121 5.37 4.98 -0.34
CA ASN A 121 6.13 6.12 0.20
C ASN A 121 7.64 5.79 0.24
N HIS A 122 8.22 5.46 -0.90
CA HIS A 122 9.50 4.75 -1.00
C HIS A 122 10.74 5.64 -0.82
N TYR A 123 10.56 6.96 -0.63
CA TYR A 123 11.68 7.87 -0.50
C TYR A 123 12.55 7.52 0.71
N ARG A 124 13.86 7.39 0.50
CA ARG A 124 14.89 7.09 1.53
C ARG A 124 14.63 5.84 2.39
N GLY A 125 13.79 4.90 1.93
CA GLY A 125 13.48 3.68 2.70
C GLY A 125 12.32 3.81 3.69
N GLN A 126 11.58 4.92 3.66
CA GLN A 126 10.40 5.14 4.53
C GLN A 126 9.35 4.03 4.36
N ALA A 127 9.08 3.60 3.12
CA ALA A 127 8.17 2.49 2.85
C ALA A 127 8.59 1.20 3.56
N ALA A 128 9.88 0.86 3.57
CA ALA A 128 10.37 -0.32 4.26
C ALA A 128 10.20 -0.19 5.78
N ALA A 129 10.49 0.99 6.34
CA ALA A 129 10.31 1.26 7.76
C ALA A 129 8.83 1.13 8.17
N ASN A 130 7.92 1.78 7.46
CA ASN A 130 6.49 1.70 7.76
C ASN A 130 5.90 0.30 7.50
N ALA A 131 6.40 -0.44 6.51
CA ALA A 131 5.99 -1.83 6.29
C ALA A 131 6.38 -2.74 7.47
N LEU A 132 7.58 -2.56 8.04
CA LEU A 132 8.01 -3.29 9.24
C LEU A 132 7.20 -2.90 10.47
N GLN A 133 6.89 -1.61 10.64
CA GLN A 133 5.99 -1.14 11.70
C GLN A 133 4.60 -1.80 11.57
N MET A 134 4.01 -1.79 10.37
CA MET A 134 2.71 -2.39 10.13
C MET A 134 2.72 -3.91 10.36
N LEU A 135 3.77 -4.60 9.94
CA LEU A 135 3.91 -6.04 10.16
C LEU A 135 3.99 -6.38 11.66
N PHE A 136 4.72 -5.57 12.44
CA PHE A 136 4.73 -5.69 13.90
C PHE A 136 3.34 -5.42 14.50
N LEU A 137 2.68 -4.34 14.08
CA LEU A 137 1.34 -3.96 14.57
C LEU A 137 0.27 -5.02 14.29
N LEU A 138 0.34 -5.70 13.14
CA LEU A 138 -0.62 -6.74 12.75
C LEU A 138 -0.33 -8.10 13.41
N SER A 139 0.95 -8.46 13.59
CA SER A 139 1.32 -9.81 14.04
C SER A 139 1.73 -9.90 15.51
N GLY A 140 2.07 -8.78 16.14
CA GLY A 140 2.73 -8.71 17.45
C GLY A 140 4.16 -9.30 17.48
N LYS A 141 4.66 -9.81 16.35
CA LYS A 141 5.98 -10.44 16.23
C LYS A 141 6.96 -9.46 15.62
N LYS A 142 8.19 -9.42 16.16
CA LYS A 142 9.25 -8.56 15.63
C LYS A 142 9.73 -9.10 14.27
N PRO A 143 9.50 -8.39 13.15
CA PRO A 143 10.01 -8.81 11.86
C PRO A 143 11.52 -8.63 11.77
N MET A 144 12.15 -9.33 10.82
CA MET A 144 13.56 -9.11 10.52
C MET A 144 13.74 -7.83 9.70
N ALA A 145 14.71 -7.01 10.08
CA ALA A 145 15.08 -5.79 9.36
C ALA A 145 16.58 -5.79 8.99
N PRO A 146 16.95 -5.08 7.91
CA PRO A 146 18.35 -4.73 7.66
C PRO A 146 18.93 -3.89 8.80
N GLU A 147 20.18 -4.15 9.19
CA GLU A 147 20.82 -3.50 10.36
C GLU A 147 20.90 -1.97 10.26
N ASN A 148 21.08 -1.46 9.06
CA ASN A 148 21.19 -0.02 8.83
C ASN A 148 19.85 0.73 8.94
N LEU A 149 18.71 0.05 8.77
CA LEU A 149 17.43 0.72 8.70
C LEU A 149 17.04 1.39 10.04
N PRO A 150 17.25 0.76 11.22
CA PRO A 150 16.98 1.40 12.51
C PRO A 150 17.98 2.49 12.91
N VAL A 151 19.08 2.66 12.18
CA VAL A 151 19.96 3.84 12.33
C VAL A 151 19.25 5.08 11.80
N TYR A 152 18.58 4.97 10.65
CA TYR A 152 17.81 6.06 10.03
C TYR A 152 16.39 6.20 10.57
N TYR A 153 15.81 5.11 11.09
CA TYR A 153 14.46 5.06 11.66
C TYR A 153 14.50 4.48 13.08
N PRO A 154 14.89 5.27 14.10
CA PRO A 154 15.13 4.78 15.46
C PRO A 154 13.94 4.07 16.11
N GLN A 155 12.71 4.40 15.72
CA GLN A 155 11.49 3.75 16.20
C GLN A 155 11.47 2.25 15.92
N LEU A 156 12.20 1.77 14.91
CA LEU A 156 12.28 0.36 14.58
C LEU A 156 13.03 -0.46 15.64
N LYS A 157 13.95 0.14 16.41
CA LYS A 157 14.82 -0.58 17.36
C LYS A 157 14.05 -1.41 18.39
N ALA A 158 12.88 -0.92 18.81
CA ALA A 158 12.04 -1.62 19.78
C ALA A 158 11.26 -2.80 19.16
N ILE A 159 11.02 -2.77 17.85
CA ILE A 159 10.00 -3.60 17.20
C ILE A 159 10.53 -4.53 16.12
N VAL A 160 11.82 -4.49 15.76
CA VAL A 160 12.42 -5.41 14.77
C VAL A 160 13.54 -6.26 15.39
N ASN A 161 13.82 -7.38 14.73
CA ASN A 161 15.02 -8.19 14.96
C ASN A 161 16.05 -7.91 13.85
N PHE A 162 17.32 -8.17 14.12
CA PHE A 162 18.42 -7.88 13.20
C PHE A 162 18.95 -9.16 12.57
N LYS A 163 19.11 -9.15 11.24
CA LYS A 163 19.88 -10.18 10.55
C LYS A 163 21.35 -9.76 10.62
N ALA A 164 22.16 -10.48 11.40
CA ALA A 164 23.61 -10.37 11.31
C ALA A 164 24.01 -10.57 9.84
N GLN A 165 24.84 -9.68 9.28
CA GLN A 165 25.47 -9.96 7.99
C GLN A 165 26.26 -11.27 8.14
N GLN A 166 25.77 -12.36 7.54
CA GLN A 166 26.69 -13.43 7.18
C GLN A 166 27.66 -12.80 6.19
N ASN A 167 28.93 -12.68 6.60
CA ASN A 167 30.03 -12.43 5.69
C ASN A 167 30.09 -13.60 4.70
N SER A 168 29.24 -13.60 3.67
CA SER A 168 29.45 -14.42 2.48
C SER A 168 30.47 -13.71 1.60
N GLN A 169 31.69 -13.59 2.10
CA GLN A 169 32.86 -13.23 1.31
C GLN A 169 33.97 -14.22 1.66
N SER A 170 33.69 -15.51 1.52
CA SER A 170 34.69 -16.57 1.65
C SER A 170 34.37 -17.88 0.91
N ASP A 171 33.50 -17.89 -0.11
CA ASP A 171 33.30 -19.05 -0.99
C ASP A 171 33.18 -18.63 -2.48
N LEU A 172 34.09 -17.74 -2.90
CA LEU A 172 34.32 -17.42 -4.31
C LEU A 172 35.82 -17.38 -4.60
N PHE A 173 36.56 -18.38 -4.08
CA PHE A 173 37.83 -18.86 -4.61
C PHE A 173 37.99 -20.33 -4.25
#